data_AF-A0A8T4V4L2-F1
#
_entry.id   AF-A0A8T4V4L2-F1
#
_cell.length_a   1.000
_cell.length_b   1.000
_cell.length_c   1.000
_cell.angle_alpha   90.00
_cell.angle_beta   90.00
_cell.angle_gamma   90.00
#
_symmetry.space_group_name_H-M   'P 1'
#
loop_
_entity.id
_entity.type
_entity.pdbx_description
1 polymer ?
#
loop_
_entity_poly.entity_id
_entity_poly.type
_entity_poly.pdbx_seq_one_letter_code
_entity_poly.pdbx_strand_id
1 'polypeptide(L)'
;MAIAAYQLNLVRRNSRSDIAENNKLIQEGKLSPERLDQHSTDLSCLVSGDNLSSFSDYTNGIMIGEGTYHNTPCQGLQLGFALSLSNNPLVEKILEENLGKKGAIKKITREQAKELVKTRVLEGIKLIDLGCGEYPLFARIAKRLGAEVYTADFIPSKELKMDSESVHIHVDFGNSGASRSIADIAGKDLDLVTQAHLESDGFYGAPRIAYDLLKVGGFYYAPAKGITNSLYRKAK
;
A
#
# COMPACT_ATOMS: atom_id res chain seq x y z
N MET A 1 -22.89 8.56 13.82
CA MET A 1 -22.29 7.56 12.91
C MET A 1 -21.20 6.83 13.69
N ALA A 2 -21.40 5.56 14.02
CA ALA A 2 -20.39 4.75 14.71
C ALA A 2 -19.38 4.26 13.66
N ILE A 3 -18.10 4.56 13.87
CA ILE A 3 -16.98 4.18 13.00
C ILE A 3 -16.57 2.75 13.38
N ALA A 4 -16.80 1.77 12.51
CA ALA A 4 -16.22 0.43 12.68
C ALA A 4 -14.91 0.37 11.89
N ALA A 5 -13.79 0.66 12.56
CA ALA A 5 -12.46 0.44 12.02
C ALA A 5 -12.01 -0.98 12.40
N TYR A 6 -11.77 -1.84 11.42
CA TYR A 6 -11.12 -3.12 11.64
C TYR A 6 -9.61 -2.93 11.57
N GLN A 7 -8.94 -2.99 12.71
CA GLN A 7 -7.47 -3.10 12.78
C GLN A 7 -7.09 -4.56 12.57
N LEU A 8 -6.47 -4.88 11.43
CA LEU A 8 -5.79 -6.15 11.24
C LEU A 8 -4.42 -6.07 11.92
N ASN A 9 -4.35 -6.56 13.16
CA ASN A 9 -3.10 -6.66 13.91
C ASN A 9 -2.21 -7.76 13.33
N LEU A 10 -1.26 -7.37 12.49
CA LEU A 10 -0.19 -8.23 11.99
C LEU A 10 0.78 -8.57 13.13
N VAL A 11 0.64 -9.81 13.61
CA VAL A 11 1.31 -10.54 14.70
C VAL A 11 2.63 -9.94 15.22
N ARG A 12 2.57 -9.44 16.47
CA ARG A 12 3.34 -9.99 17.59
C ARG A 12 2.59 -9.74 18.92
N ARG A 13 1.96 -10.83 19.41
CA ARG A 13 1.28 -11.02 20.71
C ARG A 13 -0.03 -10.24 20.92
N ASN A 14 -1.17 -10.83 20.54
CA ASN A 14 -2.49 -10.37 20.98
C ASN A 14 -2.95 -11.07 22.26
N SER A 15 -3.67 -10.29 23.07
CA SER A 15 -4.39 -10.74 24.26
C SER A 15 -5.68 -11.46 23.86
N ARG A 16 -6.23 -12.29 24.76
CA ARG A 16 -7.36 -13.21 24.49
C ARG A 16 -8.68 -12.50 24.11
N SER A 17 -8.83 -11.19 24.35
CA SER A 17 -10.06 -10.44 24.04
C SER A 17 -10.28 -10.26 22.54
N ASP A 18 -9.20 -10.00 21.80
CA ASP A 18 -9.30 -9.58 20.39
C ASP A 18 -9.63 -10.77 19.47
N ILE A 19 -9.29 -11.98 19.93
CA ILE A 19 -9.60 -13.25 19.24
C ILE A 19 -11.10 -13.57 19.32
N ALA A 20 -11.77 -13.22 20.43
CA ALA A 20 -13.18 -13.56 20.64
C ALA A 20 -14.12 -12.70 19.77
N GLU A 21 -13.79 -11.43 19.59
CA GLU A 21 -14.58 -10.50 18.76
C GLU A 21 -14.44 -10.82 17.26
N ASN A 22 -13.23 -11.16 16.82
CA ASN A 22 -12.98 -11.61 15.45
C ASN A 22 -13.72 -12.93 15.14
N ASN A 23 -13.72 -13.89 16.06
CA ASN A 23 -14.44 -15.16 15.88
C ASN A 23 -15.96 -14.99 15.75
N LYS A 24 -16.55 -13.98 16.40
CA LYS A 24 -17.99 -13.70 16.33
C LYS A 24 -18.41 -13.23 14.93
N LEU A 25 -17.60 -12.40 14.27
CA LEU A 25 -17.90 -11.85 12.95
C LEU A 25 -17.72 -12.87 11.82
N ILE A 26 -16.84 -13.86 12.04
CA ILE A 26 -16.64 -15.01 11.15
C ILE A 26 -17.86 -15.95 11.19
N GLN A 27 -18.41 -16.20 12.38
CA GLN A 27 -19.61 -17.02 12.56
C GLN A 27 -20.86 -16.41 11.92
N GLU A 28 -20.89 -15.10 11.70
CA GLU A 28 -21.99 -14.39 11.03
C GLU A 28 -21.91 -14.40 9.49
N GLY A 29 -20.90 -15.04 8.88
CA GLY A 29 -20.79 -15.20 7.42
C GLY A 29 -20.50 -13.92 6.63
N LYS A 30 -19.96 -12.88 7.27
CA LYS A 30 -19.70 -11.55 6.68
C LYS A 30 -18.28 -11.36 6.10
N LEU A 31 -17.40 -12.34 6.27
CA LEU A 31 -16.07 -12.42 5.67
C LEU A 31 -15.78 -13.87 5.28
N SER A 32 -15.07 -14.11 4.19
CA SER A 32 -14.26 -15.33 4.04
C SER A 32 -12.82 -14.98 4.46
N PRO A 33 -12.44 -15.20 5.73
CA PRO A 33 -11.16 -14.74 6.29
C PRO A 33 -9.96 -15.49 5.72
N GLU A 34 -10.19 -16.71 5.22
CA GLU A 34 -9.15 -17.68 4.87
C GLU A 34 -8.22 -17.23 3.73
N ARG A 35 -8.70 -16.39 2.79
CA ARG A 35 -7.83 -15.84 1.73
C ARG A 35 -7.14 -14.53 2.13
N LEU A 36 -7.73 -13.71 3.01
CA LEU A 36 -7.19 -12.40 3.38
C LEU A 36 -6.22 -12.47 4.56
N ASP A 37 -6.46 -13.31 5.56
CA ASP A 37 -5.53 -13.50 6.69
C ASP A 37 -4.30 -14.29 6.26
N GLN A 38 -4.47 -15.30 5.40
CA GLN A 38 -3.36 -16.08 4.87
C GLN A 38 -2.54 -15.25 3.86
N HIS A 39 -3.18 -14.60 2.87
CA HIS A 39 -2.44 -13.70 1.97
C HIS A 39 -1.78 -12.56 2.75
N SER A 40 -2.48 -11.78 3.58
CA SER A 40 -1.88 -10.59 4.22
C SER A 40 -0.75 -10.92 5.20
N THR A 41 -0.83 -12.05 5.90
CA THR A 41 0.26 -12.54 6.75
C THR A 41 1.45 -13.02 5.92
N ASP A 42 1.20 -13.82 4.87
CA ASP A 42 2.25 -14.30 3.97
C ASP A 42 2.90 -13.13 3.20
N LEU A 43 2.14 -12.08 2.86
CA LEU A 43 2.59 -10.88 2.15
C LEU A 43 3.26 -9.82 3.02
N SER A 44 2.95 -9.76 4.30
CA SER A 44 3.76 -8.98 5.25
C SER A 44 5.18 -9.55 5.35
N CYS A 45 5.34 -10.85 5.11
CA CYS A 45 6.63 -11.53 4.95
C CYS A 45 7.20 -11.44 3.53
N LEU A 46 6.42 -10.98 2.53
CA LEU A 46 6.85 -10.92 1.13
C LEU A 46 7.94 -9.90 0.85
N VAL A 47 8.05 -8.86 1.67
CA VAL A 47 8.79 -7.66 1.28
C VAL A 47 9.72 -7.20 2.40
N SER A 48 10.81 -7.92 2.60
CA SER A 48 12.04 -7.18 2.93
C SER A 48 12.35 -6.30 1.72
N GLY A 49 12.58 -5.01 1.94
CA GLY A 49 12.73 -4.05 0.85
C GLY A 49 13.79 -4.44 -0.20
N ASP A 50 14.84 -5.16 0.19
CA ASP A 50 15.87 -5.74 -0.69
C ASP A 50 15.31 -6.63 -1.83
N ASN A 51 14.11 -7.18 -1.66
CA ASN A 51 13.47 -8.07 -2.63
C ASN A 51 12.94 -7.35 -3.87
N LEU A 52 12.81 -6.02 -3.82
CA LEU A 52 12.21 -5.20 -4.88
C LEU A 52 13.23 -4.34 -5.63
N SER A 53 14.53 -4.46 -5.33
CA SER A 53 15.58 -3.66 -5.97
C SER A 53 15.63 -3.79 -7.50
N SER A 54 15.07 -4.87 -8.05
CA SER A 54 14.94 -5.12 -9.49
C SER A 54 14.01 -4.13 -10.21
N PHE A 55 13.19 -3.38 -9.48
CA PHE A 55 12.41 -2.27 -10.03
C PHE A 55 13.22 -0.98 -10.26
N SER A 56 14.53 -0.97 -9.95
CA SER A 56 15.41 0.20 -10.14
C SER A 56 15.43 0.75 -11.57
N ASP A 57 15.19 -0.10 -12.58
CA ASP A 57 15.00 0.29 -13.98
C ASP A 57 13.84 1.30 -14.18
N TYR A 58 12.83 1.25 -13.32
CA TYR A 58 11.64 2.10 -13.38
C TYR A 58 11.71 3.32 -12.48
N THR A 59 12.78 3.46 -11.70
CA THR A 59 12.96 4.50 -10.70
C THR A 59 14.28 5.27 -10.86
N ASN A 60 14.79 5.36 -12.10
CA ASN A 60 16.03 6.06 -12.42
C ASN A 60 17.24 5.54 -11.61
N GLY A 61 17.29 4.24 -11.34
CA GLY A 61 18.36 3.60 -10.59
C GLY A 61 18.20 3.60 -9.08
N ILE A 62 17.15 4.24 -8.53
CA ILE A 62 16.90 4.26 -7.08
C ILE A 62 16.28 2.92 -6.65
N MET A 63 16.95 2.21 -5.74
CA MET A 63 16.44 0.93 -5.24
C MET A 63 15.30 1.16 -4.25
N ILE A 64 14.08 0.77 -4.63
CA ILE A 64 12.95 0.75 -3.71
C ILE A 64 13.16 -0.34 -2.66
N GLY A 65 12.79 -0.06 -1.42
CA GLY A 65 12.95 -0.98 -0.30
C GLY A 65 14.30 -0.91 0.42
N GLU A 66 15.35 -0.37 -0.21
CA GLU A 66 16.71 -0.36 0.34
C GLU A 66 17.13 1.02 0.85
N GLY A 67 17.85 1.05 1.98
CA GLY A 67 18.46 2.26 2.55
C GLY A 67 17.62 2.97 3.61
N THR A 68 18.17 4.08 4.13
CA THR A 68 17.53 4.94 5.15
C THR A 68 17.01 6.28 4.60
N TYR A 69 17.39 6.62 3.36
CA TYR A 69 17.03 7.86 2.69
C TYR A 69 15.67 7.74 2.00
N HIS A 70 14.89 8.83 1.97
CA HIS A 70 13.64 8.96 1.18
C HIS A 70 12.56 7.90 1.40
N ASN A 71 12.53 7.26 2.57
CA ASN A 71 11.44 6.35 2.97
C ASN A 71 11.27 5.12 2.04
N THR A 72 12.33 4.73 1.32
CA THR A 72 12.30 3.60 0.38
C THR A 72 11.83 2.29 1.02
N PRO A 73 12.10 1.95 2.31
CA PRO A 73 11.59 0.70 2.89
C PRO A 73 10.06 0.66 2.96
N CYS A 74 9.42 1.76 3.40
CA CYS A 74 7.96 1.84 3.44
C CYS A 74 7.37 1.78 2.04
N GLN A 75 8.00 2.46 1.07
CA GLN A 75 7.56 2.39 -0.32
C GLN A 75 7.64 0.97 -0.90
N GLY A 76 8.65 0.19 -0.50
CA GLY A 76 8.72 -1.24 -0.83
C GLY A 76 7.55 -2.02 -0.26
N LEU A 77 7.24 -1.81 1.03
CA LEU A 77 6.09 -2.43 1.69
C LEU A 77 4.76 -2.06 1.00
N GLN A 78 4.57 -0.78 0.66
CA GLN A 78 3.41 -0.31 -0.09
C GLN A 78 3.28 -1.01 -1.45
N LEU A 79 4.40 -1.16 -2.17
CA LEU A 79 4.41 -1.83 -3.47
C LEU A 79 4.02 -3.31 -3.36
N GLY A 80 4.57 -4.05 -2.40
CA GLY A 80 4.17 -5.45 -2.24
C GLY A 80 2.74 -5.61 -1.75
N PHE A 81 2.23 -4.67 -0.95
CA PHE A 81 0.81 -4.64 -0.63
C PHE A 81 -0.04 -4.38 -1.87
N ALA A 82 0.33 -3.42 -2.74
CA ALA A 82 -0.41 -3.20 -3.98
C ALA A 82 -0.40 -4.42 -4.91
N LEU A 83 0.75 -5.10 -5.06
CA LEU A 83 0.86 -6.36 -5.80
C LEU A 83 -0.08 -7.43 -5.24
N SER A 84 -0.30 -7.47 -3.93
CA SER A 84 -1.23 -8.41 -3.33
C SER A 84 -2.69 -8.22 -3.65
N LEU A 85 -3.08 -7.01 -4.05
CA LEU A 85 -4.44 -6.70 -4.48
C LEU A 85 -4.67 -7.12 -5.94
N SER A 86 -3.60 -7.49 -6.65
CA SER A 86 -3.69 -7.99 -8.01
C SER A 86 -4.40 -9.35 -8.06
N ASN A 87 -5.34 -9.49 -8.98
CA ASN A 87 -5.91 -10.79 -9.35
C ASN A 87 -5.17 -11.42 -10.54
N ASN A 88 -3.99 -10.91 -10.91
CA ASN A 88 -3.24 -11.41 -12.04
C ASN A 88 -2.47 -12.70 -11.67
N PRO A 89 -2.70 -13.83 -12.37
CA PRO A 89 -2.03 -15.10 -12.06
C PRO A 89 -0.49 -15.05 -12.13
N LEU A 90 0.07 -14.10 -12.87
CA LEU A 90 1.52 -13.91 -12.93
C LEU A 90 2.10 -13.49 -11.57
N VAL A 91 1.35 -12.69 -10.80
CA VAL A 91 1.77 -12.32 -9.44
C VAL A 91 1.88 -13.58 -8.61
N GLU A 92 0.80 -14.36 -8.48
CA GLU A 92 0.78 -15.62 -7.71
C GLU A 92 1.92 -16.55 -8.12
N LYS A 93 2.12 -16.76 -9.43
CA LYS A 93 3.22 -17.58 -9.97
C LYS A 93 4.60 -17.07 -9.51
N ILE A 94 4.86 -15.77 -9.64
CA ILE A 94 6.15 -15.19 -9.21
C ILE A 94 6.32 -15.31 -7.70
N LEU A 95 5.24 -15.20 -6.91
CA LEU A 95 5.31 -15.41 -5.47
C LEU A 95 5.71 -16.85 -5.18
N GLU A 96 5.02 -17.82 -5.77
CA GLU A 96 5.29 -19.25 -5.60
C GLU A 96 6.74 -19.63 -5.98
N GLU A 97 7.23 -19.16 -7.13
CA GLU A 97 8.60 -19.40 -7.60
C GLU A 97 9.67 -18.84 -6.65
N ASN A 98 9.33 -17.75 -5.95
CA ASN A 98 10.23 -17.09 -5.04
C ASN A 98 10.04 -17.52 -3.58
N LEU A 99 9.06 -18.36 -3.23
CA LEU A 99 8.92 -18.87 -1.87
C LEU A 99 10.15 -19.70 -1.47
N GLY A 100 10.92 -19.17 -0.52
CA GLY A 100 12.07 -19.86 0.07
C GLY A 100 11.65 -20.93 1.08
N LYS A 101 12.63 -21.75 1.51
CA LYS A 101 12.44 -22.89 2.43
C LYS A 101 11.87 -22.55 3.84
N LYS A 102 11.63 -21.26 4.13
CA LYS A 102 11.09 -20.75 5.39
C LYS A 102 9.88 -19.82 5.20
N GLY A 103 9.22 -19.85 4.03
CA GLY A 103 8.15 -18.92 3.69
C GLY A 103 8.64 -17.49 3.35
N ALA A 104 9.94 -17.23 3.42
CA ALA A 104 10.52 -15.96 3.00
C ALA A 104 10.64 -15.91 1.47
N ILE A 105 10.09 -14.88 0.84
CA ILE A 105 10.22 -14.65 -0.59
C ILE A 105 11.66 -14.25 -0.93
N LYS A 106 12.22 -14.90 -1.96
CA LYS A 106 13.47 -14.52 -2.62
C LYS A 106 13.23 -13.25 -3.44
N LYS A 107 14.30 -12.50 -3.63
CA LYS A 107 14.32 -11.28 -4.45
C LYS A 107 13.69 -11.51 -5.82
N ILE A 108 12.73 -10.64 -6.18
CA ILE A 108 12.15 -10.62 -7.53
C ILE A 108 13.28 -10.31 -8.50
N THR A 109 13.44 -11.13 -9.54
CA THR A 109 14.51 -10.92 -10.54
C THR A 109 14.18 -9.73 -11.46
N ARG A 110 15.18 -9.23 -12.20
CA ARG A 110 14.98 -8.16 -13.18
C ARG A 110 14.03 -8.59 -14.30
N GLU A 111 14.13 -9.84 -14.73
CA GLU A 111 13.26 -10.45 -15.74
C GLU A 111 11.82 -10.54 -15.24
N GLN A 112 11.61 -10.99 -13.99
CA GLN A 112 10.29 -11.03 -13.36
C GLN A 112 9.68 -9.62 -13.22
N ALA A 113 10.47 -8.63 -12.78
CA ALA A 113 9.99 -7.23 -12.70
C ALA A 113 9.57 -6.69 -14.08
N LYS A 114 10.34 -6.99 -15.14
CA LYS A 114 9.97 -6.64 -16.53
C LYS A 114 8.68 -7.32 -16.97
N GLU A 115 8.48 -8.58 -16.62
CA GLU A 115 7.27 -9.33 -16.96
C GLU A 115 6.03 -8.77 -16.25
N LEU A 116 6.14 -8.42 -14.97
CA LEU A 116 5.08 -7.77 -14.19
C LEU A 116 4.65 -6.43 -14.82
N VAL A 117 5.63 -5.60 -15.21
CA VAL A 117 5.35 -4.30 -15.87
C VAL A 117 4.75 -4.50 -17.25
N LYS A 118 5.32 -5.38 -18.07
CA LYS A 118 4.80 -5.69 -19.41
C LYS A 118 3.35 -6.18 -19.36
N THR A 119 3.03 -7.00 -18.37
CA THR A 119 1.71 -7.61 -18.18
C THR A 119 0.69 -6.66 -17.55
N ARG A 120 1.13 -5.50 -17.03
CA ARG A 120 0.26 -4.53 -16.36
C ARG A 120 -0.56 -5.16 -15.22
N VAL A 121 0.12 -5.87 -14.32
CA VAL A 121 -0.54 -6.68 -13.28
C VAL A 121 -1.44 -5.90 -12.30
N LEU A 122 -1.36 -4.57 -12.24
CA LEU A 122 -2.23 -3.71 -11.44
C LEU A 122 -3.31 -2.99 -12.27
N GLU A 123 -3.53 -3.41 -13.50
CA GLU A 123 -4.61 -2.86 -14.33
C GLU A 123 -5.98 -3.01 -13.65
N GLY A 124 -6.75 -1.92 -13.66
CA GLY A 124 -8.06 -1.85 -12.98
C GLY A 124 -8.00 -1.48 -11.49
N ILE A 125 -6.81 -1.35 -10.90
CA ILE A 125 -6.63 -0.85 -9.52
C ILE A 125 -6.48 0.68 -9.55
N LYS A 126 -7.27 1.37 -8.73
CA LYS A 126 -7.17 2.82 -8.53
C LYS A 126 -6.64 3.15 -7.14
N LEU A 127 -5.54 3.90 -7.05
CA LEU A 127 -4.85 4.14 -5.78
C LEU A 127 -4.32 5.55 -5.60
N ILE A 128 -4.09 5.93 -4.34
CA ILE A 128 -3.38 7.16 -3.97
C ILE A 128 -2.31 6.90 -2.91
N ASP A 129 -1.16 7.55 -3.05
CA ASP A 129 -0.10 7.59 -2.04
C ASP A 129 -0.06 8.95 -1.34
N LEU A 130 -0.41 8.97 -0.05
CA LEU A 130 -0.44 10.16 0.79
C LEU A 130 0.91 10.36 1.48
N GLY A 131 1.48 11.56 1.38
CA GLY A 131 2.82 11.83 1.90
C GLY A 131 3.90 11.10 1.11
N CYS A 132 3.79 11.11 -0.21
CA CYS A 132 4.67 10.36 -1.11
C CYS A 132 6.13 10.84 -1.10
N GLY A 133 6.39 12.03 -0.55
CA GLY A 133 7.71 12.65 -0.49
C GLY A 133 8.22 13.14 -1.86
N GLU A 134 9.46 13.62 -1.89
CA GLU A 134 10.12 14.14 -3.10
C GLU A 134 10.36 13.05 -4.17
N TYR A 135 10.42 11.78 -3.74
CA TYR A 135 10.71 10.61 -4.56
C TYR A 135 9.56 9.58 -4.44
N PRO A 136 8.47 9.74 -5.21
CA PRO A 136 7.30 8.86 -5.16
C PRO A 136 7.55 7.56 -5.94
N LEU A 137 8.53 6.76 -5.50
CA LEU A 137 8.96 5.51 -6.13
C LEU A 137 7.83 4.48 -6.21
N PHE A 138 7.07 4.30 -5.11
CA PHE A 138 5.92 3.40 -5.07
C PHE A 138 4.90 3.77 -6.16
N ALA A 139 4.44 5.02 -6.16
CA ALA A 139 3.47 5.52 -7.12
C ALA A 139 3.95 5.34 -8.58
N ARG A 140 5.23 5.65 -8.83
CA ARG A 140 5.83 5.49 -10.15
C ARG A 140 5.84 4.04 -10.62
N ILE A 141 6.26 3.10 -9.75
CA ILE A 141 6.26 1.68 -10.11
C ILE A 141 4.82 1.16 -10.28
N ALA A 142 3.90 1.52 -9.37
CA ALA A 142 2.51 1.13 -9.48
C ALA A 142 1.86 1.59 -10.80
N LYS A 143 2.19 2.79 -11.25
CA LYS A 143 1.75 3.32 -12.56
C LYS A 143 2.29 2.48 -13.72
N ARG A 144 3.57 2.08 -13.66
CA ARG A 144 4.20 1.19 -14.65
C ARG A 144 3.57 -0.21 -14.66
N LEU A 145 3.15 -0.69 -13.50
CA LEU A 145 2.40 -1.93 -13.35
C LEU A 145 0.94 -1.81 -13.80
N GLY A 146 0.49 -0.64 -14.26
CA GLY A 146 -0.82 -0.47 -14.90
C GLY A 146 -1.92 0.15 -14.04
N ALA A 147 -1.64 0.48 -12.78
CA ALA A 147 -2.62 1.12 -11.90
C ALA A 147 -2.99 2.54 -12.38
N GLU A 148 -4.18 2.99 -11.99
CA GLU A 148 -4.54 4.40 -11.97
C GLU A 148 -4.02 5.01 -10.66
N VAL A 149 -3.04 5.91 -10.76
CA VAL A 149 -2.25 6.36 -9.62
C VAL A 149 -2.36 7.86 -9.43
N TYR A 150 -2.61 8.24 -8.18
CA TYR A 150 -2.55 9.59 -7.66
C TYR A 150 -1.46 9.68 -6.59
N THR A 151 -0.90 10.86 -6.41
CA THR A 151 -0.07 11.17 -5.25
C THR A 151 -0.56 12.44 -4.58
N ALA A 152 -0.41 12.53 -3.27
CA ALA A 152 -0.75 13.75 -2.54
C ALA A 152 0.34 14.07 -1.53
N ASP A 153 0.78 15.32 -1.49
CA ASP A 153 1.82 15.78 -0.56
C ASP A 153 1.72 17.30 -0.33
N PHE A 154 2.35 17.79 0.73
CA PHE A 154 2.58 19.23 0.94
C PHE A 154 3.71 19.74 0.03
N ILE A 155 4.54 18.85 -0.51
CA ILE A 155 5.56 19.18 -1.52
C ILE A 155 4.84 19.48 -2.85
N PRO A 156 5.05 20.64 -3.49
CA PRO A 156 4.40 20.96 -4.76
C PRO A 156 4.99 20.17 -5.93
N SER A 157 4.22 19.95 -7.02
CA SER A 157 4.64 19.15 -8.18
C SER A 157 6.00 19.53 -8.76
N LYS A 158 6.35 20.83 -8.74
CA LYS A 158 7.60 21.38 -9.29
C LYS A 158 8.86 20.97 -8.50
N GLU A 159 8.68 20.52 -7.26
CA GLU A 159 9.76 20.12 -6.35
C GLU A 159 9.96 18.59 -6.32
N LEU A 160 9.04 17.82 -6.90
CA LEU A 160 9.21 16.39 -7.08
C LEU A 160 10.42 16.10 -7.97
N LYS A 161 11.22 15.11 -7.56
CA LYS A 161 12.48 14.75 -8.23
C LYS A 161 12.31 13.69 -9.30
N MET A 162 11.07 13.31 -9.59
CA MET A 162 10.74 12.31 -10.59
C MET A 162 9.49 12.74 -11.32
N ASP A 163 9.50 12.64 -12.66
CA ASP A 163 8.28 12.75 -13.45
C ASP A 163 7.28 11.74 -12.90
N SER A 164 6.17 12.26 -12.36
CA SER A 164 5.24 11.42 -11.63
C SER A 164 4.52 10.45 -12.55
N GLU A 165 4.39 10.74 -13.86
CA GLU A 165 3.46 10.08 -14.81
C GLU A 165 2.03 9.91 -14.24
N SER A 166 1.76 10.54 -13.09
CA SER A 166 0.67 10.33 -12.15
C SER A 166 0.17 11.71 -11.77
N VAL A 167 -1.11 11.81 -11.44
CA VAL A 167 -1.70 13.08 -11.04
C VAL A 167 -1.25 13.39 -9.61
N HIS A 168 -0.45 14.43 -9.45
CA HIS A 168 0.02 14.89 -8.15
C HIS A 168 -0.87 16.01 -7.60
N ILE A 169 -1.25 15.89 -6.34
CA ILE A 169 -2.15 16.79 -5.63
C ILE A 169 -1.37 17.46 -4.50
N HIS A 170 -1.08 18.75 -4.67
CA HIS A 170 -0.50 19.55 -3.61
C HIS A 170 -1.57 19.87 -2.55
N VAL A 171 -1.38 19.38 -1.32
CA VAL A 171 -2.35 19.49 -0.24
C VAL A 171 -1.66 19.60 1.12
N ASP A 172 -2.16 20.50 1.96
CA ASP A 172 -1.83 20.55 3.38
C ASP A 172 -2.76 19.58 4.14
N PHE A 173 -2.20 18.47 4.64
CA PHE A 173 -2.95 17.47 5.41
C PHE A 173 -3.48 17.97 6.75
N GLY A 174 -2.94 19.09 7.28
CA GLY A 174 -3.46 19.76 8.47
C GLY A 174 -4.75 20.55 8.21
N ASN A 175 -5.06 20.83 6.94
CA ASN A 175 -6.26 21.55 6.56
C ASN A 175 -7.50 20.64 6.61
N SER A 176 -8.56 21.08 7.30
CA SER A 176 -9.85 20.36 7.37
C SER A 176 -10.50 20.05 6.01
N GLY A 177 -10.11 20.78 4.94
CA GLY A 177 -10.55 20.56 3.57
C GLY A 177 -9.74 19.54 2.78
N ALA A 178 -8.64 18.99 3.31
CA ALA A 178 -7.71 18.13 2.56
C ALA A 178 -8.40 16.93 1.87
N SER A 179 -9.26 16.21 2.60
CA SER A 179 -10.06 15.10 2.07
C SER A 179 -10.91 15.50 0.85
N ARG A 180 -11.53 16.68 0.89
CA ARG A 180 -12.33 17.20 -0.22
C ARG A 180 -11.45 17.56 -1.42
N SER A 181 -10.36 18.30 -1.19
CA SER A 181 -9.43 18.69 -2.27
C SER A 181 -8.87 17.48 -3.01
N ILE A 182 -8.56 16.41 -2.27
CA ILE A 182 -8.10 15.15 -2.86
C ILE A 182 -9.24 14.47 -3.62
N ALA A 183 -10.43 14.37 -3.02
CA ALA A 183 -11.60 13.72 -3.62
C ALA A 183 -12.09 14.40 -4.92
N ASP A 184 -11.95 15.72 -5.04
CA ASP A 184 -12.36 16.47 -6.23
C ASP A 184 -11.50 16.11 -7.46
N ILE A 185 -10.31 15.54 -7.25
CA ILE A 185 -9.36 15.17 -8.31
C ILE A 185 -9.30 13.64 -8.48
N ALA A 186 -9.15 12.92 -7.37
CA ALA A 186 -8.95 11.46 -7.36
C ALA A 186 -10.26 10.68 -7.27
N GLY A 187 -11.38 11.31 -6.90
CA GLY A 187 -12.63 10.63 -6.61
C GLY A 187 -12.68 10.02 -5.20
N LYS A 188 -13.75 9.27 -4.93
CA LYS A 188 -14.02 8.59 -3.65
C LYS A 188 -14.22 7.08 -3.82
N ASP A 189 -13.61 6.54 -4.87
CA ASP A 189 -13.77 5.18 -5.33
C ASP A 189 -12.43 4.42 -5.37
N LEU A 190 -11.46 4.83 -4.55
CA LEU A 190 -10.12 4.24 -4.53
C LEU A 190 -10.14 2.81 -3.98
N ASP A 191 -9.41 1.90 -4.62
CA ASP A 191 -9.11 0.55 -4.16
C ASP A 191 -8.13 0.57 -2.98
N LEU A 192 -7.13 1.43 -3.07
CA LEU A 192 -6.00 1.49 -2.15
C LEU A 192 -5.63 2.94 -1.83
N VAL A 193 -5.55 3.25 -0.54
CA VAL A 193 -4.88 4.45 -0.04
C VAL A 193 -3.66 3.98 0.73
N THR A 194 -2.48 4.49 0.38
CA THR A 194 -1.27 4.28 1.16
C THR A 194 -0.87 5.56 1.85
N GLN A 195 -0.12 5.43 2.95
CA GLN A 195 0.67 6.55 3.47
C GLN A 195 2.06 6.07 3.82
N ALA A 196 3.00 6.99 3.91
CA ALA A 196 4.23 6.70 4.61
C ALA A 196 4.64 7.91 5.47
N HIS A 197 4.87 7.66 6.76
CA HIS A 197 5.31 8.63 7.75
C HIS A 197 4.41 9.81 8.13
N LEU A 198 3.26 10.03 7.47
CA LEU A 198 2.35 11.12 7.87
C LEU A 198 2.00 11.09 9.37
N GLU A 199 1.61 9.95 9.92
CA GLU A 199 1.32 9.83 11.36
C GLU A 199 2.55 10.04 12.25
N SER A 200 3.73 9.54 11.83
CA SER A 200 4.96 9.75 12.59
C SER A 200 5.45 11.20 12.55
N ASP A 201 5.03 11.95 11.53
CA ASP A 201 5.33 13.36 11.35
C ASP A 201 4.25 14.27 11.98
N GLY A 202 3.33 13.69 12.77
CA GLY A 202 2.32 14.41 13.55
C GLY A 202 0.98 14.61 12.85
N PHE A 203 0.78 14.06 11.65
CA PHE A 203 -0.47 14.15 10.89
C PHE A 203 -1.41 12.99 11.21
N TYR A 204 -2.04 13.03 12.39
CA TYR A 204 -2.97 11.99 12.85
C TYR A 204 -4.32 11.94 12.09
N GLY A 205 -4.55 12.86 11.14
CA GLY A 205 -5.77 12.91 10.32
C GLY A 205 -5.77 11.96 9.12
N ALA A 206 -4.63 11.34 8.79
CA ALA A 206 -4.47 10.53 7.59
C ALA A 206 -5.43 9.33 7.49
N PRO A 207 -5.72 8.56 8.56
CA PRO A 207 -6.73 7.50 8.49
C PRO A 207 -8.09 8.03 8.08
N ARG A 208 -8.53 9.17 8.63
CA ARG A 208 -9.83 9.76 8.28
C ARG A 208 -9.89 10.17 6.81
N ILE A 209 -8.84 10.81 6.31
CA ILE A 209 -8.72 11.18 4.89
C ILE A 209 -8.80 9.92 4.02
N ALA A 210 -8.03 8.88 4.36
CA ALA A 210 -8.04 7.63 3.62
C ALA A 210 -9.45 7.00 3.55
N TYR A 211 -10.14 6.93 4.69
CA TYR A 211 -11.50 6.38 4.75
C TYR A 211 -12.51 7.16 3.89
N ASP A 212 -12.38 8.47 3.76
CA ASP A 212 -13.26 9.28 2.91
C ASP A 212 -13.06 9.02 1.41
N LEU A 213 -11.84 8.62 1.01
CA LEU A 213 -11.44 8.40 -0.38
C LEU A 213 -11.67 6.97 -0.88
N LEU A 214 -11.69 5.99 0.03
CA LEU A 214 -11.84 4.58 -0.34
C LEU A 214 -13.25 4.23 -0.81
N LYS A 215 -13.35 3.32 -1.79
CA LYS A 215 -14.60 2.60 -2.05
C LYS A 215 -14.90 1.59 -0.95
N VAL A 216 -16.14 1.12 -0.90
CA VAL A 216 -16.51 -0.02 -0.05
C VAL A 216 -15.65 -1.23 -0.43
N GLY A 217 -15.02 -1.84 0.58
CA GLY A 217 -14.12 -2.98 0.41
C GLY A 217 -12.67 -2.61 0.09
N GLY A 218 -12.37 -1.33 -0.17
CA GLY A 218 -11.02 -0.81 -0.39
C GLY A 218 -10.17 -0.80 0.90
N PHE A 219 -8.86 -0.62 0.72
CA PHE A 219 -7.87 -0.79 1.77
C PHE A 219 -7.08 0.49 2.03
N TYR A 220 -6.85 0.78 3.31
CA TYR A 220 -5.89 1.78 3.76
C TYR A 220 -4.69 1.07 4.38
N TYR A 221 -3.49 1.33 3.84
CA TYR A 221 -2.25 0.71 4.26
C TYR A 221 -1.23 1.75 4.72
N ALA A 222 -0.82 1.63 5.97
CA ALA A 222 0.10 2.54 6.66
C ALA A 222 1.26 1.74 7.26
N PRO A 223 2.36 1.51 6.51
CA PRO A 223 3.58 0.95 7.06
C PRO A 223 4.16 1.89 8.12
N ALA A 224 4.45 1.34 9.30
CA ALA A 224 5.02 2.07 10.43
C ALA A 224 6.51 1.74 10.60
N LYS A 225 7.30 2.71 11.06
CA LYS A 225 8.69 2.49 11.48
C LYS A 225 8.70 1.65 12.76
N GLY A 226 8.81 0.33 12.62
CA GLY A 226 9.10 -0.59 13.73
C GLY A 226 7.94 -0.84 14.71
N ILE A 227 6.74 -0.33 14.46
CA ILE A 227 5.59 -0.41 15.36
C ILE A 227 4.37 -0.81 14.52
N THR A 228 4.22 -2.11 14.21
CA THR A 228 3.03 -2.73 13.57
C THR A 228 2.42 -1.98 12.37
N ASN A 229 2.54 -2.54 11.17
CA ASN A 229 1.83 -2.04 9.99
C ASN A 229 0.33 -1.92 10.28
N SER A 230 -0.24 -0.77 9.97
CA SER A 230 -1.68 -0.56 10.12
C SER A 230 -2.37 -0.85 8.80
N LEU A 231 -3.28 -1.82 8.82
CA LEU A 231 -4.10 -2.21 7.68
C LEU A 231 -5.57 -2.10 8.07
N TYR A 232 -6.30 -1.31 7.31
CA TYR A 232 -7.72 -1.06 7.49
C TYR A 232 -8.49 -1.37 6.22
N ARG A 233 -9.69 -1.92 6.36
CA ARG A 233 -10.62 -2.14 5.25
C ARG A 233 -11.88 -1.34 5.46
N LYS A 234 -12.36 -0.64 4.43
CA LYS A 234 -13.62 0.10 4.49
C LYS A 234 -14.80 -0.86 4.43
N ALA A 235 -15.55 -0.94 5.52
CA ALA A 235 -16.78 -1.74 5.61
C ALA A 235 -17.94 -1.09 4.81
N LYS A 236 -19.02 -1.87 4.62
CA LYS A 236 -20.29 -1.39 4.05
C LYS A 236 -20.98 -0.41 4.98
#